data_AF-I6MKM2-F1
#
_entry.id   AF-I6MKM2-F1
#
_cell.length_a   1.000
_cell.length_b   1.000
_cell.length_c   1.000
_cell.angle_alpha   90.00
_cell.angle_beta   90.00
_cell.angle_gamma   90.00
#
_symmetry.space_group_name_H-M   'P 1'
#
loop_
_entity.id
_entity.type
_entity.pdbx_description
1 polymer ?
#
loop_
_entity_poly.entity_id
_entity_poly.type
_entity_poly.pdbx_seq_one_letter_code
_entity_poly.pdbx_strand_id
1 'polypeptide(L)'
;AMIKAYWAGKAGIDPGKIYSVSVMPCTAKKWETRRNEDMKSAGAGWDVDITITTRELARMIKQAGIEILKLDDEEADSPLGPYTGAGTIFGVTGGVMEAAVRSAFFLVTKKELGDVNFKAVRGLEGVKEAEVDFENGTKIRIAVAHQMGNIAAVLDKIREARNAGQESPYHFV
;
A
#
# COMPACT_ATOMS: atom_id res chain seq x y z
N ALA A 1 -7.76 -9.46 -7.80
CA ALA A 1 -8.44 -10.49 -7.00
C ALA A 1 -9.91 -10.13 -6.69
N MET A 2 -10.18 -9.20 -5.77
CA MET A 2 -11.53 -9.01 -5.22
C MET A 2 -12.62 -8.63 -6.23
N ILE A 3 -12.31 -7.79 -7.22
CA ILE A 3 -13.28 -7.38 -8.24
C ILE A 3 -13.74 -8.57 -9.08
N LYS A 4 -12.80 -9.33 -9.66
CA LYS A 4 -13.13 -10.47 -10.53
C LYS A 4 -13.62 -11.71 -9.76
N ALA A 5 -13.23 -11.87 -8.49
CA ALA A 5 -13.68 -13.02 -7.69
C ALA A 5 -14.98 -12.72 -6.93
N TYR A 6 -14.91 -11.84 -5.92
CA TYR A 6 -16.02 -11.61 -5.00
C TYR A 6 -17.10 -10.70 -5.60
N TRP A 7 -16.72 -9.54 -6.13
CA TRP A 7 -17.69 -8.57 -6.64
C TRP A 7 -18.42 -9.08 -7.88
N ALA A 8 -17.71 -9.70 -8.82
CA ALA A 8 -18.31 -10.32 -10.00
C ALA A 8 -19.43 -11.31 -9.64
N GLY A 9 -19.17 -12.19 -8.66
CA GLY A 9 -20.18 -13.12 -8.15
C GLY A 9 -21.38 -12.40 -7.52
N LYS A 10 -21.13 -11.36 -6.71
CA LYS A 10 -22.20 -10.53 -6.12
C LYS A 10 -23.04 -9.79 -7.17
N ALA A 11 -22.41 -9.34 -8.25
CA ALA A 11 -23.05 -8.61 -9.34
C ALA A 11 -23.71 -9.53 -10.39
N GLY A 12 -23.52 -10.86 -10.29
CA GLY A 12 -23.99 -11.81 -11.31
C GLY A 12 -23.30 -11.64 -12.66
N ILE A 13 -22.09 -11.08 -12.68
CA ILE A 13 -21.32 -10.82 -13.90
C ILE A 13 -20.27 -11.92 -14.05
N ASP A 14 -20.16 -12.47 -15.26
CA ASP A 14 -19.08 -13.38 -15.63
C ASP A 14 -17.72 -12.66 -15.46
N PRO A 15 -16.82 -13.16 -14.59
CA PRO A 15 -15.50 -12.57 -14.39
C PRO A 15 -14.68 -12.41 -15.68
N GLY A 16 -14.88 -13.28 -16.68
CA GLY A 16 -14.21 -13.21 -17.97
C GLY A 16 -14.63 -12.01 -18.83
N LYS A 17 -15.77 -11.37 -18.51
CA LYS A 17 -16.25 -10.14 -19.16
C LYS A 17 -15.71 -8.87 -18.50
N ILE A 18 -15.07 -8.98 -17.35
CA ILE A 18 -14.52 -7.82 -16.64
C ILE A 18 -13.12 -7.53 -17.17
N TYR A 19 -12.95 -6.34 -17.72
CA TYR A 19 -11.63 -5.79 -18.05
C TYR A 19 -11.18 -4.81 -16.97
N SER A 20 -10.25 -5.25 -16.13
CA SER A 20 -9.72 -4.55 -14.97
C SER A 20 -8.55 -3.66 -15.36
N VAL A 21 -8.76 -2.35 -15.34
CA VAL A 21 -7.75 -1.32 -15.62
C VAL A 21 -7.30 -0.70 -14.31
N SER A 22 -5.99 -0.70 -14.06
CA SER A 22 -5.40 -0.08 -12.90
C SER A 22 -4.64 1.19 -13.26
N VAL A 23 -4.88 2.28 -12.53
CA VAL A 23 -4.16 3.56 -12.68
C VAL A 23 -3.19 3.70 -11.51
N MET A 24 -1.89 3.78 -11.81
CA MET A 24 -0.85 3.71 -10.78
C MET A 24 0.19 4.83 -10.92
N PRO A 25 0.72 5.38 -9.81
CA PRO A 25 1.81 6.36 -9.87
C PRO A 25 3.17 5.71 -10.16
N CYS A 26 3.25 4.37 -10.18
CA CYS A 26 4.49 3.61 -10.29
C CYS A 26 4.50 2.71 -11.54
N THR A 27 5.63 2.64 -12.22
CA THR A 27 5.82 1.74 -13.38
C THR A 27 5.98 0.29 -12.97
N ALA A 28 6.48 0.00 -11.76
CA ALA A 28 6.67 -1.37 -11.27
C ALA A 28 5.35 -2.17 -11.24
N LYS A 29 4.22 -1.49 -11.02
CA LYS A 29 2.89 -2.11 -11.04
C LYS A 29 2.54 -2.72 -12.39
N LYS A 30 3.10 -2.22 -13.50
CA LYS A 30 2.94 -2.85 -14.82
C LYS A 30 3.54 -4.25 -14.88
N TRP A 31 4.68 -4.46 -14.22
CA TRP A 31 5.29 -5.78 -14.12
C TRP A 31 4.56 -6.65 -13.09
N GLU A 32 4.14 -6.05 -11.96
CA GLU A 32 3.48 -6.77 -10.87
C GLU A 32 2.24 -7.56 -11.34
N THR A 33 1.44 -7.00 -12.26
CA THR A 33 0.24 -7.70 -12.78
C THR A 33 0.52 -9.03 -13.45
N ARG A 34 1.76 -9.27 -13.89
CA ARG A 34 2.20 -10.50 -14.58
C ARG A 34 3.33 -11.21 -13.83
N ARG A 35 3.54 -10.87 -12.56
CA ARG A 35 4.66 -11.38 -11.77
C ARG A 35 4.68 -12.91 -11.64
N ASN A 36 3.53 -13.51 -11.33
CA ASN A 36 3.38 -14.95 -11.10
C ASN A 36 1.90 -15.39 -11.19
N GLU A 37 1.65 -16.69 -11.04
CA GLU A 37 0.30 -17.27 -11.11
C GLU A 37 -0.66 -16.78 -10.01
N ASP A 38 -0.14 -16.28 -8.88
CA ASP A 38 -0.99 -15.69 -7.83
C ASP A 38 -1.75 -14.45 -8.32
N MET A 39 -1.33 -13.84 -9.44
CA MET A 39 -2.05 -12.73 -10.07
C MET A 39 -3.26 -13.19 -10.91
N LYS A 40 -3.68 -14.46 -10.80
CA LYS A 40 -4.86 -15.05 -11.46
C LYS A 40 -5.83 -15.64 -10.44
N SER A 41 -6.28 -14.83 -9.49
CA SER A 41 -7.07 -15.31 -8.35
C SER A 41 -8.48 -15.79 -8.71
N ALA A 42 -9.06 -15.29 -9.80
CA ALA A 42 -10.46 -15.53 -10.16
C ALA A 42 -10.68 -16.67 -11.17
N GLY A 43 -9.61 -17.36 -11.62
CA GLY A 43 -9.72 -18.37 -12.69
C GLY A 43 -10.12 -17.83 -14.06
N ALA A 44 -10.25 -16.51 -14.20
CA ALA A 44 -10.71 -15.80 -15.40
C ALA A 44 -9.64 -14.82 -15.89
N GLY A 45 -8.47 -15.36 -16.24
CA GLY A 45 -7.31 -14.57 -16.64
C GLY A 45 -6.65 -13.84 -15.47
N TRP A 46 -6.02 -12.70 -15.78
CA TRP A 46 -5.29 -11.91 -14.79
C TRP A 46 -6.24 -11.05 -13.98
N ASP A 47 -5.91 -10.86 -12.71
CA ASP A 47 -6.66 -10.04 -11.77
C ASP A 47 -6.76 -8.57 -12.18
N VAL A 48 -5.69 -8.09 -12.82
CA VAL A 48 -5.57 -6.76 -13.44
C VAL A 48 -5.11 -6.99 -14.87
N ASP A 49 -5.93 -6.63 -15.84
CA ASP A 49 -5.66 -6.89 -17.26
C ASP A 49 -4.57 -5.96 -17.79
N ILE A 50 -4.62 -4.69 -17.37
CA ILE A 50 -3.64 -3.67 -17.72
C ILE A 50 -3.43 -2.67 -16.58
N THR A 51 -2.20 -2.18 -16.47
CA THR A 51 -1.88 -1.04 -15.61
C THR A 51 -1.36 0.11 -16.48
N ILE A 52 -1.93 1.29 -16.27
CA ILE A 52 -1.47 2.54 -16.86
C ILE A 52 -0.98 3.47 -15.77
N THR A 53 -0.04 4.33 -16.12
CA THR A 53 0.47 5.35 -15.20
C THR A 53 -0.46 6.56 -15.14
N THR A 54 -0.39 7.34 -14.06
CA THR A 54 -1.07 8.64 -13.97
C THR A 54 -0.75 9.55 -15.15
N ARG A 55 0.49 9.49 -15.67
CA ARG A 55 0.90 10.26 -16.86
C ARG A 55 0.24 9.77 -18.15
N GLU A 56 0.03 8.46 -18.30
CA GLU A 56 -0.66 7.89 -19.46
C GLU A 56 -2.14 8.26 -19.44
N LEU A 57 -2.80 8.12 -18.29
CA LEU A 57 -4.18 8.57 -18.12
C LEU A 57 -4.33 10.08 -18.43
N ALA A 58 -3.45 10.91 -17.89
CA ALA A 58 -3.48 12.35 -18.14
C ALA A 58 -3.34 12.71 -19.63
N ARG A 59 -2.57 11.93 -20.41
CA ARG A 59 -2.47 12.10 -21.87
C ARG A 59 -3.76 11.68 -22.57
N MET A 60 -4.38 10.56 -22.17
CA MET A 60 -5.64 10.10 -22.74
C MET A 60 -6.77 11.11 -22.50
N ILE A 61 -6.87 11.67 -21.28
CA ILE A 61 -7.84 12.72 -20.92
C ILE A 61 -7.66 13.95 -21.83
N LYS A 62 -6.42 14.42 -22.00
CA LYS A 62 -6.12 15.55 -22.89
C LYS A 62 -6.43 15.26 -24.36
N GLN A 63 -6.12 14.05 -24.84
CA GLN A 63 -6.43 13.64 -26.21
C GLN A 63 -7.92 13.52 -26.48
N ALA A 64 -8.71 13.16 -25.46
CA ALA A 64 -10.16 13.15 -25.53
C ALA A 64 -10.80 14.56 -25.47
N GLY A 65 -10.00 15.61 -25.29
CA GLY A 65 -10.51 16.98 -25.17
C GLY A 65 -11.22 17.28 -23.84
N ILE A 66 -10.99 16.46 -22.81
CA ILE A 66 -11.64 16.59 -21.50
C ILE A 66 -10.87 17.61 -20.64
N GLU A 67 -11.56 18.64 -20.19
CA GLU A 67 -11.02 19.65 -19.28
C GLU A 67 -11.38 19.32 -17.83
N ILE A 68 -10.56 18.47 -17.20
CA ILE A 68 -10.86 17.87 -15.89
C ILE A 68 -11.13 18.91 -14.78
N LEU A 69 -10.53 20.11 -14.87
CA LEU A 69 -10.69 21.18 -13.88
C LEU A 69 -12.02 21.92 -14.00
N LYS A 70 -12.80 21.67 -15.05
CA LYS A 70 -14.14 22.25 -15.26
C LYS A 70 -15.26 21.24 -15.01
N LEU A 71 -14.93 20.01 -14.64
CA LEU A 71 -15.93 19.02 -14.28
C LEU A 71 -16.43 19.30 -12.87
N ASP A 72 -17.71 19.05 -12.65
CA ASP A 72 -18.27 19.03 -11.30
C ASP A 72 -17.72 17.80 -10.54
N ASP A 73 -17.63 17.93 -9.21
CA ASP A 73 -17.21 16.82 -8.36
C ASP A 73 -18.29 15.72 -8.38
N GLU A 74 -17.86 14.47 -8.52
CA GLU A 74 -18.72 13.29 -8.47
C GLU A 74 -18.14 12.26 -7.50
N GLU A 75 -19.02 11.50 -6.85
CA GLU A 75 -18.59 10.39 -6.01
C GLU A 75 -18.10 9.21 -6.87
N ALA A 76 -16.98 8.62 -6.47
CA ALA A 76 -16.48 7.41 -7.11
C ALA A 76 -17.37 6.20 -6.77
N ASP A 77 -17.53 5.31 -7.75
CA ASP A 77 -18.16 4.02 -7.52
C ASP A 77 -17.44 3.22 -6.42
N SER A 78 -18.24 2.53 -5.60
CA SER A 78 -17.77 1.82 -4.43
C SER A 78 -18.20 0.33 -4.47
N PRO A 79 -17.70 -0.47 -5.43
CA PRO A 79 -18.12 -1.87 -5.62
C PRO A 79 -17.86 -2.76 -4.39
N LEU A 80 -16.85 -2.43 -3.58
CA LEU A 80 -16.45 -3.18 -2.39
C LEU A 80 -16.75 -2.45 -1.07
N GLY A 81 -17.49 -1.34 -1.13
CA GLY A 81 -17.77 -0.49 0.03
C GLY A 81 -16.78 0.68 0.18
N PRO A 82 -17.12 1.64 1.05
CA PRO A 82 -16.37 2.89 1.18
C PRO A 82 -14.94 2.61 1.68
N TYR A 83 -13.97 3.38 1.18
CA TYR A 83 -12.60 3.34 1.71
C TYR A 83 -12.52 4.09 3.04
N THR A 84 -11.60 3.68 3.92
CA THR A 84 -11.30 4.38 5.16
C THR A 84 -10.12 5.33 4.97
N GLY A 85 -9.93 6.30 5.86
CA GLY A 85 -8.77 7.20 5.82
C GLY A 85 -7.42 6.48 5.83
N ALA A 86 -7.35 5.28 6.43
CA ALA A 86 -6.18 4.41 6.38
C ALA A 86 -5.86 3.91 4.96
N GLY A 87 -6.88 3.69 4.12
CA GLY A 87 -6.71 3.38 2.70
C GLY A 87 -6.20 4.58 1.90
N THR A 88 -6.59 5.80 2.28
CA THR A 88 -6.17 7.04 1.61
C THR A 88 -4.68 7.33 1.81
N ILE A 89 -4.13 7.11 3.01
CA ILE A 89 -2.72 7.40 3.30
C ILE A 89 -1.74 6.38 2.70
N PHE A 90 -2.21 5.26 2.13
CA PHE A 90 -1.34 4.25 1.52
C PHE A 90 -0.38 4.83 0.46
N GLY A 91 -0.80 5.89 -0.24
CA GLY A 91 -0.02 6.54 -1.29
C GLY A 91 1.15 7.42 -0.81
N VAL A 92 1.27 7.69 0.49
CA VAL A 92 2.35 8.51 1.05
C VAL A 92 3.41 7.66 1.77
N THR A 93 4.64 8.17 1.83
CA THR A 93 5.75 7.47 2.48
C THR A 93 5.46 7.26 3.96
N GLY A 94 5.41 6.00 4.40
CA GLY A 94 5.06 5.61 5.77
C GLY A 94 3.57 5.38 6.01
N GLY A 95 2.69 5.68 5.06
CA GLY A 95 1.24 5.53 5.27
C GLY A 95 0.78 4.08 5.38
N VAL A 96 1.43 3.14 4.68
CA VAL A 96 1.18 1.70 4.84
C VAL A 96 1.54 1.23 6.26
N MET A 97 2.73 1.64 6.71
CA MET A 97 3.24 1.35 8.05
C MET A 97 2.30 1.89 9.12
N GLU A 98 1.91 3.15 8.99
CA GLU A 98 1.01 3.81 9.92
C GLU A 98 -0.38 3.15 9.95
N ALA A 99 -0.98 2.85 8.79
CA ALA A 99 -2.28 2.18 8.72
C ALA A 99 -2.26 0.79 9.38
N ALA A 100 -1.20 0.01 9.16
CA ALA A 100 -1.03 -1.31 9.75
C ALA A 100 -0.84 -1.24 11.27
N VAL A 101 0.01 -0.34 11.75
CA VAL A 101 0.29 -0.17 13.19
C VAL A 101 -0.92 0.38 13.94
N ARG A 102 -1.64 1.37 13.37
CA ARG A 102 -2.90 1.88 13.95
C ARG A 102 -3.93 0.76 14.09
N SER A 103 -4.08 -0.06 13.05
CA SER A 103 -5.01 -1.19 13.05
C SER A 103 -4.62 -2.26 14.08
N ALA A 104 -3.34 -2.64 14.12
CA ALA A 104 -2.83 -3.60 15.09
C ALA A 104 -3.01 -3.10 16.54
N PHE A 105 -2.70 -1.83 16.80
CA PHE A 105 -2.88 -1.19 18.10
C PHE A 105 -4.34 -1.25 18.52
N PHE A 106 -5.27 -0.79 17.68
CA PHE A 106 -6.70 -0.82 18.00
C PHE A 106 -7.21 -2.24 18.27
N LEU A 107 -6.77 -3.23 17.49
CA LEU A 107 -7.22 -4.61 17.69
C LEU A 107 -6.78 -5.18 19.05
N VAL A 108 -5.60 -4.81 19.53
CA VAL A 108 -5.03 -5.28 20.81
C VAL A 108 -5.56 -4.46 21.99
N THR A 109 -5.53 -3.13 21.90
CA THR A 109 -5.82 -2.23 23.03
C THR A 109 -7.28 -1.79 23.10
N LYS A 110 -8.03 -1.93 22.00
CA LYS A 110 -9.37 -1.35 21.79
C LYS A 110 -9.40 0.18 21.90
N LYS A 111 -8.24 0.84 21.75
CA LYS A 111 -8.09 2.29 21.76
C LYS A 111 -7.53 2.77 20.42
N GLU A 112 -7.88 3.99 20.05
CA GLU A 112 -7.28 4.64 18.88
C GLU A 112 -5.83 5.03 19.19
N LEU A 113 -4.93 4.72 18.25
CA LEU A 113 -3.55 5.15 18.35
C LEU A 113 -3.48 6.66 18.05
N GLY A 114 -2.75 7.42 18.86
CA GLY A 114 -2.46 8.82 18.57
C GLY A 114 -1.48 8.99 17.41
N ASP A 115 -0.84 10.15 17.33
CA ASP A 115 0.20 10.38 16.33
C ASP A 115 1.44 9.53 16.62
N VAL A 116 1.86 8.75 15.62
CA VAL A 116 3.10 7.99 15.70
C VAL A 116 4.25 8.95 15.49
N ASN A 117 5.04 9.18 16.54
CA ASN A 117 6.19 10.08 16.47
C ASN A 117 7.37 9.41 15.74
N PHE A 118 7.35 9.49 14.41
CA PHE A 118 8.45 9.05 13.57
C PHE A 118 9.66 9.97 13.72
N LYS A 119 10.76 9.43 14.23
CA LYS A 119 12.04 10.15 14.36
C LYS A 119 12.92 9.84 13.16
N ALA A 120 13.52 10.87 12.57
CA ALA A 120 14.54 10.69 11.55
C ALA A 120 15.77 10.01 12.17
N VAL A 121 16.34 9.04 11.46
CA VAL A 121 17.52 8.33 11.94
C VAL A 121 18.75 9.19 11.67
N ARG A 122 19.54 9.46 12.73
CA ARG A 122 20.74 10.29 12.61
C ARG A 122 21.73 9.63 11.63
N GLY A 123 22.09 10.38 10.58
CA GLY A 123 23.03 9.92 9.55
C GLY A 123 22.41 9.10 8.40
N LEU A 124 21.08 8.89 8.40
CA LEU A 124 20.37 8.20 7.32
C LEU A 124 19.18 9.06 6.83
N GLU A 125 19.47 9.97 5.90
CA GLU A 125 18.43 10.76 5.25
C GLU A 125 17.45 9.86 4.48
N GLY A 126 16.16 9.91 4.83
CA GLY A 126 15.13 9.08 4.21
C GLY A 126 14.79 7.80 4.97
N VAL A 127 15.45 7.52 6.10
CA VAL A 127 15.00 6.48 7.05
C VAL A 127 14.36 7.14 8.28
N LYS A 128 13.16 6.67 8.63
CA LYS A 128 12.46 7.07 9.86
C LYS A 128 12.23 5.85 10.73
N GLU A 129 12.36 6.00 12.03
CA GLU A 129 12.12 4.95 13.02
C GLU A 129 11.10 5.41 14.06
N ALA A 130 10.33 4.48 14.60
CA ALA A 130 9.47 4.73 15.76
C ALA A 130 9.36 3.48 16.64
N GLU A 131 9.00 3.68 17.90
CA GLU A 131 8.59 2.64 18.82
C GLU A 131 7.17 2.95 19.27
N VAL A 132 6.29 1.95 19.21
CA VAL A 132 4.89 2.04 19.64
C VAL A 132 4.67 1.03 20.76
N ASP A 133 4.28 1.52 21.93
CA ASP A 133 3.93 0.69 23.09
C ASP A 133 2.44 0.34 23.02
N PHE A 134 2.11 -0.94 23.12
CA PHE A 134 0.74 -1.44 23.05
C PHE A 134 0.05 -1.47 24.43
N GLU A 135 0.60 -0.78 25.44
CA GLU A 135 0.07 -0.65 26.80
C GLU A 135 -0.09 -1.98 27.56
N ASN A 136 0.46 -3.06 27.02
CA ASN A 136 0.45 -4.41 27.58
C ASN A 136 1.88 -4.95 27.79
N GLY A 137 2.89 -4.07 27.73
CA GLY A 137 4.30 -4.39 27.79
C GLY A 137 4.92 -4.81 26.44
N THR A 138 4.12 -4.91 25.37
CA THR A 138 4.64 -5.19 24.03
C THR A 138 5.01 -3.89 23.33
N LYS A 139 6.27 -3.79 22.93
CA LYS A 139 6.81 -2.64 22.19
C LYS A 139 7.12 -3.05 20.77
N ILE A 140 6.47 -2.40 19.81
CA ILE A 140 6.71 -2.64 18.39
C ILE A 140 7.65 -1.55 17.87
N ARG A 141 8.76 -1.99 17.29
CA ARG A 141 9.81 -1.15 16.70
C ARG A 141 9.63 -1.17 15.20
N ILE A 142 9.50 -0.01 14.59
CA ILE A 142 9.22 0.12 13.16
C ILE A 142 10.24 1.01 12.47
N ALA A 143 10.55 0.68 11.22
CA ALA A 143 11.37 1.52 10.35
C ALA A 143 10.64 1.78 9.03
N VAL A 144 10.80 2.96 8.46
CA VAL A 144 10.32 3.31 7.13
C VAL A 144 11.51 3.77 6.31
N ALA A 145 11.88 2.98 5.30
CA ALA A 145 12.96 3.32 4.36
C ALA A 145 12.36 3.91 3.08
N HIS A 146 12.56 5.21 2.86
CA HIS A 146 12.21 5.86 1.61
C HIS A 146 13.40 5.82 0.64
N GLN A 147 13.13 5.55 -0.64
CA GLN A 147 14.13 5.36 -1.71
C GLN A 147 15.02 4.11 -1.55
N MET A 148 15.32 3.47 -2.68
CA MET A 148 16.08 2.21 -2.69
C MET A 148 17.49 2.33 -2.12
N GLY A 149 18.13 3.50 -2.25
CA GLY A 149 19.47 3.74 -1.73
C GLY A 149 19.58 3.58 -0.21
N ASN A 150 18.48 3.78 0.51
CA ASN A 150 18.43 3.69 1.96
C ASN A 150 18.12 2.28 2.48
N ILE A 151 17.65 1.38 1.61
CA ILE A 151 17.23 0.02 2.00
C ILE A 151 18.42 -0.78 2.52
N ALA A 152 19.59 -0.67 1.88
CA ALA A 152 20.79 -1.42 2.27
C ALA A 152 21.16 -1.16 3.73
N ALA A 153 21.18 0.10 4.16
CA ALA A 153 21.50 0.47 5.53
C ALA A 153 20.53 -0.14 6.56
N VAL A 154 19.24 -0.21 6.26
CA VAL A 154 18.25 -0.85 7.14
C VAL A 154 18.43 -2.37 7.17
N LEU A 155 18.67 -2.99 6.01
CA LEU A 155 18.89 -4.44 5.93
C LEU A 155 20.19 -4.87 6.60
N ASP A 156 21.24 -4.06 6.52
CA ASP A 156 22.54 -4.38 7.12
C ASP A 156 22.44 -4.37 8.65
N LYS A 157 21.74 -3.41 9.25
CA LYS A 157 21.42 -3.44 10.70
C LYS A 157 20.70 -4.73 11.11
N ILE A 158 19.73 -5.18 10.31
CA ILE A 158 18.99 -6.43 10.57
C ILE A 158 19.92 -7.64 10.46
N ARG A 159 20.78 -7.68 9.45
CA ARG A 159 21.75 -8.76 9.24
C ARG A 159 22.80 -8.82 10.36
N GLU A 160 23.32 -7.68 10.77
CA GLU A 160 24.28 -7.57 11.88
C GLU A 160 23.67 -8.12 13.18
N ALA A 161 22.46 -7.68 13.55
CA ALA A 161 21.75 -8.19 14.71
C ALA A 161 21.54 -9.71 14.63
N ARG A 162 21.09 -10.20 13.46
CA ARG A 162 20.90 -11.64 13.23
C ARG A 162 22.22 -12.43 13.37
N ASN A 163 23.31 -11.93 12.78
CA ASN A 163 24.61 -12.59 12.82
C ASN A 163 25.22 -12.58 14.24
N ALA A 164 24.91 -11.56 15.04
CA ALA A 164 25.29 -11.46 16.45
C ALA A 164 24.38 -12.28 17.40
N GLY A 165 23.35 -12.95 16.89
CA GLY A 165 22.36 -13.67 17.70
C GLY A 165 21.47 -12.76 18.54
N GLN A 166 21.36 -11.48 18.15
CA GLN A 166 20.53 -10.47 18.82
C GLN A 166 19.14 -10.40 18.19
N GLU A 167 18.20 -9.85 18.96
CA GLU A 167 16.85 -9.55 18.44
C GLU A 167 16.94 -8.54 17.28
N SER A 168 16.07 -8.69 16.28
CA SER A 168 15.99 -7.74 15.17
C SER A 168 15.72 -6.32 15.70
N PRO A 169 16.43 -5.30 15.19
CA PRO A 169 16.19 -3.91 15.61
C PRO A 169 14.76 -3.45 15.29
N TYR A 170 14.13 -4.04 14.27
CA TYR A 170 12.76 -3.71 13.84
C TYR A 170 11.89 -4.96 13.77
N HIS A 171 10.64 -4.80 14.18
CA HIS A 171 9.58 -5.78 14.06
C HIS A 171 8.83 -5.66 12.73
N PHE A 172 8.80 -4.45 12.15
CA PHE A 172 8.20 -4.18 10.85
C PHE A 172 9.01 -3.08 10.11
N VAL A 173 9.27 -3.29 8.82
CA VAL A 173 10.02 -2.37 7.92
C VAL A 173 9.23 -2.15 6.65
#